data_AF-A0A957WUG0-F1
#
_entry.id   AF-A0A957WUG0-F1
#
_cell.length_a   1.000
_cell.length_b   1.000
_cell.length_c   1.000
_cell.angle_alpha   90.00
_cell.angle_beta   90.00
_cell.angle_gamma   90.00
#
_symmetry.space_group_name_H-M   'P 1'
#
loop_
_entity.id
_entity.type
_entity.pdbx_description
1 polymer ?
#
loop_
_entity_poly.entity_id
_entity_poly.type
_entity_poly.pdbx_seq_one_letter_code
_entity_poly.pdbx_strand_id
1 'polypeptide(L)' 'MKVVKMSVNEAIGHVLIHNQAGPDGRRVLRKGTMLTPEDAETLLSLEQADVYVGVLDENDV' A
#
# COMPACT_ATOMS: atom_id res chain seq x y z
N MET A 1 -0.63 -3.43 15.76
CA MET A 1 -0.18 -2.90 14.45
C MET A 1 1.34 -2.77 14.34
N LYS A 2 1.95 -3.38 13.31
CA LYS A 2 3.38 -3.25 12.96
C LYS A 2 3.55 -2.63 11.57
N VAL A 3 4.55 -1.75 11.41
CA VAL A 3 4.93 -1.21 10.09
C VAL A 3 5.99 -2.11 9.46
N VAL A 4 5.75 -2.56 8.23
CA VAL A 4 6.64 -3.44 7.48
C VAL A 4 6.76 -2.94 6.05
N LYS A 5 7.96 -3.06 5.47
CA LYS A 5 8.18 -2.90 4.03
C LYS A 5 8.04 -4.27 3.37
N MET A 6 7.19 -4.40 2.37
CA MET A 6 7.00 -5.64 1.61
C MET A 6 6.67 -5.35 0.16
N SER A 7 6.71 -6.40 -0.68
CA SER A 7 6.37 -6.26 -2.09
C SER A 7 4.90 -5.88 -2.27
N VAL A 8 4.57 -5.18 -3.35
CA VAL A 8 3.19 -4.75 -3.63
C VAL A 8 2.19 -5.91 -3.66
N ASN A 9 2.61 -7.07 -4.16
CA ASN A 9 1.76 -8.27 -4.19
C ASN A 9 1.47 -8.84 -2.79
N GLU A 10 2.47 -8.83 -1.90
CA GLU A 10 2.30 -9.27 -0.51
C GLU A 10 1.54 -8.23 0.34
N ALA A 11 1.55 -6.98 -0.10
CA ALA A 11 0.91 -5.87 0.60
C ALA A 11 -0.62 -5.87 0.51
N ILE A 12 -1.21 -6.70 -0.37
CA ILE A 12 -2.67 -6.83 -0.52
C ILE A 12 -3.30 -7.28 0.81
N GLY A 13 -4.36 -6.60 1.23
CA GLY A 13 -5.02 -6.84 2.52
C GLY A 13 -4.37 -6.11 3.70
N HIS A 14 -3.26 -5.39 3.49
CA HIS A 14 -2.63 -4.57 4.52
C HIS A 14 -2.88 -3.07 4.31
N VAL A 15 -2.68 -2.27 5.36
CA VAL A 15 -3.02 -0.84 5.36
C VAL A 15 -1.84 -0.01 4.88
N LEU A 16 -1.99 0.75 3.81
CA LEU A 16 -0.94 1.59 3.29
C LEU A 16 -0.56 2.72 4.27
N ILE A 17 0.74 2.90 4.58
CA ILE A 17 1.19 3.90 5.56
C ILE A 17 1.46 5.28 4.92
N HIS A 18 1.89 5.31 3.68
CA HIS A 18 2.24 6.54 2.96
C HIS A 18 1.32 6.77 1.77
N ASN A 19 1.02 8.04 1.48
CA ASN A 19 0.35 8.36 0.22
C ASN A 19 1.29 7.98 -0.93
N GLN A 20 0.73 7.43 -2.00
CA GLN A 20 1.47 7.18 -3.23
C GLN A 20 1.10 8.27 -4.23
N ALA A 21 2.12 8.81 -4.88
CA ALA A 21 1.98 9.85 -5.88
C ALA A 21 2.37 9.28 -7.24
N GLY A 22 1.62 9.66 -8.27
CA GLY A 22 1.94 9.34 -9.65
C GLY A 22 3.05 10.23 -10.20
N PRO A 23 3.44 10.03 -11.47
CA PRO A 23 4.52 10.77 -12.11
C PRO A 23 4.20 12.27 -12.28
N ASP A 24 2.91 12.62 -12.26
CA ASP A 24 2.41 14.00 -12.29
C ASP A 24 2.42 14.67 -10.91
N GLY A 25 2.93 13.97 -9.88
CA GLY A 25 2.94 14.43 -8.50
C GLY A 25 1.56 14.42 -7.83
N ARG A 26 0.50 13.96 -8.52
CA ARG A 26 -0.83 13.83 -7.95
C ARG A 26 -0.93 12.55 -7.14
N ARG A 27 -1.69 12.60 -6.06
CA ARG A 27 -1.93 11.43 -5.22
C ARG A 27 -2.78 10.42 -5.99
N VAL A 28 -2.26 9.19 -6.07
CA VAL A 28 -2.95 8.05 -6.69
C VAL A 28 -3.61 7.20 -5.61
N LEU A 29 -2.87 6.87 -4.54
CA LEU A 29 -3.41 6.17 -3.37
C LEU A 29 -3.21 6.95 -2.09
N ARG A 30 -4.22 6.89 -1.22
CA ARG A 30 -4.21 7.54 0.09
C ARG A 30 -3.68 6.59 1.15
N LYS A 31 -2.87 7.09 2.08
CA LYS A 31 -2.54 6.35 3.31
C LYS A 31 -3.81 6.01 4.11
N GLY A 32 -3.77 4.92 4.85
CA GLY A 32 -4.90 4.37 5.58
C GLY A 32 -5.84 3.52 4.73
N THR A 33 -5.57 3.38 3.42
CA THR A 33 -6.32 2.49 2.54
C THR A 33 -5.82 1.06 2.70
N MET A 34 -6.73 0.10 2.86
CA MET A 34 -6.39 -1.31 2.74
C MET A 34 -6.16 -1.64 1.28
N LEU A 35 -4.98 -2.19 0.95
CA LEU A 35 -4.63 -2.45 -0.45
C LEU A 35 -5.46 -3.58 -1.02
N THR A 36 -6.05 -3.32 -2.19
CA THR A 36 -6.73 -4.30 -3.03
C THR A 36 -5.82 -4.78 -4.16
N PRO A 37 -6.17 -5.88 -4.87
CA PRO A 37 -5.47 -6.28 -6.09
C PRO A 37 -5.41 -5.17 -7.14
N GLU A 38 -6.47 -4.37 -7.30
CA GLU A 38 -6.54 -3.26 -8.25
C GLU A 38 -5.59 -2.11 -7.85
N ASP A 39 -5.45 -1.84 -6.55
CA ASP A 39 -4.47 -0.89 -6.04
C ASP A 39 -3.05 -1.39 -6.30
N ALA A 40 -2.80 -2.69 -6.14
CA ALA A 40 -1.50 -3.31 -6.40
C ALA A 40 -1.11 -3.20 -7.88
N GLU A 41 -2.04 -3.48 -8.81
CA GLU A 41 -1.82 -3.26 -10.24
C GLU A 41 -1.46 -1.79 -10.55
N THR A 42 -2.18 -0.86 -9.92
CA THR A 42 -1.90 0.57 -10.04
C THR A 42 -0.49 0.91 -9.57
N LEU A 43 -0.06 0.40 -8.41
CA LEU A 43 1.28 0.63 -7.87
C LEU A 43 2.39 0.03 -8.74
N LEU A 44 2.17 -1.17 -9.27
CA LEU A 44 3.11 -1.80 -10.20
C LEU A 44 3.23 -1.02 -11.51
N SER A 45 2.13 -0.45 -12.01
CA SER A 45 2.14 0.42 -13.20
C SER A 45 2.94 1.72 -12.99
N LEU A 46 3.14 2.11 -11.73
CA LEU A 46 3.97 3.25 -11.31
C LEU A 46 5.43 2.86 -11.02
N GLU A 47 5.85 1.65 -11.40
CA GLU A 47 7.16 1.08 -11.11
C GLU A 47 7.48 0.98 -9.60
N GLN A 48 6.45 0.97 -8.75
CA GLN A 48 6.62 0.76 -7.32
C GLN A 48 6.61 -0.74 -7.03
N ALA A 49 7.78 -1.29 -6.72
CA ALA A 49 7.93 -2.71 -6.39
C ALA A 49 7.58 -3.03 -4.93
N ASP A 50 7.87 -2.09 -4.02
CA ASP A 50 7.67 -2.26 -2.58
C ASP A 50 6.90 -1.08 -1.97
N VAL A 51 6.15 -1.36 -0.91
CA VAL A 51 5.44 -0.35 -0.13
C VAL A 51 5.59 -0.59 1.37
N TYR A 52 5.41 0.49 2.14
CA TYR A 52 5.27 0.40 3.59
C TYR A 52 3.80 0.23 3.95
N VAL A 53 3.50 -0.86 4.63
CA VAL A 53 2.16 -1.17 5.12
C VAL A 53 2.15 -1.39 6.62
N GLY A 54 1.00 -1.12 7.20
CA GLY A 54 0.58 -1.52 8.52
C GLY A 54 -0.05 -2.90 8.44
N VAL A 55 0.59 -3.85 9.10
CA VAL A 55 -0.01 -5.16 9.38
C VAL A 55 -0.77 -5.02 10.69
N LEU A 56 -2.08 -5.21 10.62
CA LEU A 56 -2.96 -5.26 11.78
C LEU A 56 -2.74 -6.59 12.50
N ASP A 57 -2.73 -6.57 13.83
CA ASP A 57 -2.74 -7.80 14.61
C ASP A 57 -4.17 -8.40 14.57
N GLU A 58 -4.34 -9.71 14.79
CA GLU A 58 -5.65 -10.39 14.71
C GLU A 58 -6.73 -9.80 15.64
N ASN A 59 -6.35 -8.99 16.62
CA ASN A 59 -7.23 -8.32 17.58
C ASN A 59 -7.35 -6.80 17.36
N ASP A 60 -6.72 -6.24 16.32
CA ASP A 60 -6.87 -4.83 15.96
C ASP A 60 -8.21 -4.67 15.19
N VAL A 61 -9.23 -4.15 15.88
CA VAL A 61 -10.60 -3.86 15.36
C VAL A 61 -10.80 -2.41 14.96
#